data_AF-A0A1T3NY30-F1
#
_entry.id   AF-A0A1T3NY30-F1
#
_cell.length_a   1.000
_cell.length_b   1.000
_cell.length_c   1.000
_cell.angle_alpha   90.00
_cell.angle_beta   90.00
_cell.angle_gamma   90.00
#
_symmetry.space_group_name_H-M   'P 1'
#
loop_
_entity.id
_entity.type
_entity.pdbx_description
1 polymer ?
#
loop_
_entity_poly.entity_id
_entity_poly.type
_entity_poly.pdbx_seq_one_letter_code
_entity_poly.pdbx_strand_id
1 'polypeptide(L)'
;MGRYFWHRALRIFPGLWVCLIVTALVVAPLVSMRERGGLAGFWDHPAGPFDYIRANWWTGVRQYGISGLFETTTPWGVKTKSSVFDGALWSLAYEMLCYIGVAALAFTGVFSHARRFVLVLTLWAYVYIWNDYLQSSGWSGPLSGGSSTTFDLPLVGELSAHYIIYLSFLFLLGTAAELYRERVPINDVLGILSAVALGITLLFGGFFVVGLPAYAYLLLWLAVRLPQWFHRVGSKNDYSYGIYIYGFVAQQVLASYHVGRWGFAAYAGLSVVCAFACAFLSWHLVEKQALKLKHWQPAFPTGKHNIGRDHLGRGEAEPGPRPQGTPVMASTAAAMGRAERRETSEKELS
;
A
#
# COMPACT_ATOMS: atom_id res chain seq x y z
N MET A 1 15.86 -5.50 0.54
CA MET A 1 14.95 -4.87 -0.44
C MET A 1 14.00 -5.87 -1.11
N GLY A 2 14.47 -6.98 -1.68
CA GLY A 2 13.58 -7.95 -2.35
C GLY A 2 12.38 -8.42 -1.52
N ARG A 3 12.56 -8.69 -0.22
CA ARG A 3 11.47 -9.06 0.69
C ARG A 3 10.39 -7.96 0.84
N TYR A 4 10.79 -6.69 0.86
CA TYR A 4 9.84 -5.56 0.95
C TYR A 4 8.97 -5.50 -0.30
N PHE A 5 9.58 -5.51 -1.49
CA PHE A 5 8.85 -5.49 -2.75
C PHE A 5 7.97 -6.73 -2.93
N TRP A 6 8.46 -7.92 -2.53
CA TRP A 6 7.68 -9.16 -2.59
C TRP A 6 6.39 -9.07 -1.76
N HIS A 7 6.45 -8.50 -0.56
CA HIS A 7 5.28 -8.37 0.31
C HIS A 7 4.24 -7.40 -0.25
N ARG A 8 4.69 -6.33 -0.94
CA ARG A 8 3.80 -5.37 -1.61
C ARG A 8 3.21 -5.94 -2.90
N ALA A 9 4.04 -6.64 -3.68
CA ALA A 9 3.60 -7.31 -4.90
C ALA A 9 2.50 -8.35 -4.62
N LEU A 10 2.68 -9.20 -3.60
CA LEU A 10 1.67 -10.18 -3.17
C LEU A 10 0.38 -9.55 -2.65
N ARG A 11 0.44 -8.31 -2.17
CA ARG A 11 -0.74 -7.57 -1.71
C ARG A 11 -1.54 -7.00 -2.87
N ILE A 12 -0.88 -6.53 -3.93
CA ILE A 12 -1.50 -5.77 -5.01
C ILE A 12 -1.84 -6.66 -6.20
N PHE A 13 -0.84 -7.29 -6.82
CA PHE A 13 -1.00 -7.90 -8.14
C PHE A 13 -1.99 -9.05 -8.21
N PRO A 14 -2.02 -10.01 -7.25
CA PRO A 14 -2.97 -11.12 -7.32
C PRO A 14 -4.43 -10.66 -7.33
N GLY A 15 -4.78 -9.72 -6.45
CA GLY A 15 -6.14 -9.15 -6.40
C GLY A 15 -6.45 -8.33 -7.65
N LEU A 16 -5.50 -7.51 -8.11
CA LEU A 16 -5.63 -6.75 -9.35
C LEU A 16 -5.92 -7.65 -10.55
N TRP A 17 -5.11 -8.69 -10.78
CA TRP A 17 -5.25 -9.57 -11.94
C TRP A 17 -6.59 -10.28 -11.95
N VAL A 18 -7.03 -10.79 -10.80
CA VAL A 18 -8.35 -11.42 -10.70
C VAL A 18 -9.46 -10.40 -10.94
N CYS A 19 -9.35 -9.18 -10.42
CA CYS A 19 -10.32 -8.11 -10.69
C CYS A 19 -10.43 -7.81 -12.19
N LEU A 20 -9.30 -7.67 -12.89
CA LEU A 20 -9.28 -7.43 -14.34
C LEU A 20 -9.93 -8.57 -15.11
N ILE A 21 -9.62 -9.81 -14.75
CA ILE A 21 -10.18 -11.01 -15.38
C ILE A 21 -11.69 -11.08 -15.14
N VAL A 22 -12.15 -10.90 -13.90
CA VAL A 22 -13.59 -10.92 -13.57
C VAL A 22 -14.31 -9.79 -14.29
N THR A 23 -13.74 -8.59 -14.31
CA THR A 23 -14.33 -7.43 -14.99
C THR A 23 -14.45 -7.66 -16.49
N ALA A 24 -13.40 -8.14 -17.14
CA ALA A 24 -13.36 -8.31 -18.59
C ALA A 24 -14.08 -9.56 -19.10
N LEU A 25 -14.05 -10.68 -18.35
CA LEU A 25 -14.57 -11.97 -18.80
C LEU A 25 -15.90 -12.37 -18.14
N VAL A 26 -16.33 -11.69 -17.08
CA VAL A 26 -17.62 -11.97 -16.42
C VAL A 26 -18.54 -10.76 -16.48
N VAL A 27 -18.09 -9.61 -15.96
CA VAL A 27 -18.95 -8.41 -15.88
C VAL A 27 -19.22 -7.84 -17.27
N ALA A 28 -18.19 -7.62 -18.08
CA ALA A 28 -18.35 -6.99 -19.40
C ALA A 28 -19.22 -7.83 -20.38
N PRO A 29 -19.11 -9.17 -20.47
CA PRO A 29 -20.02 -9.97 -21.28
C PRO A 29 -21.48 -9.87 -20.82
N LEU A 30 -21.74 -9.91 -19.50
CA LEU A 30 -23.10 -9.73 -18.95
C LEU A 30 -23.67 -8.35 -19.30
N VAL A 31 -22.84 -7.31 -19.23
CA VAL A 31 -23.21 -5.96 -19.64
C VAL A 31 -23.46 -5.90 -21.15
N SER A 32 -22.62 -6.52 -21.98
CA SER A 32 -22.81 -6.58 -23.44
C SER A 32 -24.12 -7.28 -23.81
N MET A 33 -24.44 -8.41 -23.17
CA MET A 33 -25.72 -9.10 -23.38
C MET A 33 -26.92 -8.20 -23.09
N ARG A 34 -26.82 -7.37 -22.05
CA ARG A 34 -27.87 -6.41 -21.70
C ARG A 34 -27.95 -5.22 -22.66
N GLU A 35 -26.82 -4.58 -22.95
CA GLU A 35 -26.79 -3.31 -23.71
C GLU A 35 -26.97 -3.53 -25.21
N ARG A 36 -26.48 -4.66 -25.75
CA ARG A 36 -26.42 -4.95 -27.19
C ARG A 36 -27.25 -6.16 -27.60
N GLY A 37 -27.81 -6.91 -26.65
CA GLY A 37 -28.57 -8.12 -26.93
C GLY A 37 -27.71 -9.35 -27.30
N GLY A 38 -26.38 -9.29 -27.13
CA GLY A 38 -25.49 -10.41 -27.46
C GLY A 38 -24.00 -10.12 -27.28
N LEU A 39 -23.18 -11.06 -27.74
CA LEU A 39 -21.70 -11.00 -27.72
C LEU A 39 -21.09 -10.88 -29.12
N ALA A 40 -21.91 -10.68 -30.15
CA ALA A 40 -21.44 -10.52 -31.53
C ALA A 40 -20.50 -9.30 -31.62
N GLY A 41 -19.27 -9.53 -32.08
CA GLY A 41 -18.24 -8.49 -32.19
C GLY A 41 -17.69 -7.97 -30.84
N PHE A 42 -18.08 -8.54 -29.70
CA PHE A 42 -17.57 -8.13 -28.39
C PHE A 42 -16.11 -8.57 -28.17
N TRP A 43 -15.81 -9.82 -28.54
CA TRP A 43 -14.49 -10.43 -28.34
C TRP A 43 -13.44 -9.92 -29.32
N ASP A 44 -13.84 -9.59 -30.55
CA ASP A 44 -12.96 -9.10 -31.63
C ASP A 44 -12.86 -7.57 -31.68
N HIS A 45 -13.43 -6.87 -30.70
CA HIS A 45 -13.42 -5.41 -30.68
C HIS A 45 -11.98 -4.88 -30.47
N PRO A 46 -11.54 -3.81 -31.17
CA PRO A 46 -10.17 -3.25 -31.03
C PRO A 46 -9.81 -2.73 -29.64
N ALA A 47 -10.81 -2.48 -28.80
CA ALA A 47 -10.70 -2.13 -27.39
C ALA A 47 -11.46 -3.15 -26.54
N GLY A 48 -11.25 -4.43 -26.85
CA GLY A 48 -11.99 -5.56 -26.31
C GLY A 48 -11.56 -5.96 -24.90
N PRO A 49 -12.14 -7.06 -24.37
CA PRO A 49 -11.84 -7.56 -23.03
C PRO A 49 -10.39 -8.03 -22.87
N PHE A 50 -9.79 -8.63 -23.91
CA PHE A 50 -8.40 -9.10 -23.85
C PHE A 50 -7.40 -7.94 -23.85
N ASP A 51 -7.67 -6.90 -24.65
CA ASP A 51 -6.85 -5.68 -24.66
C ASP A 51 -6.96 -4.95 -23.33
N TYR A 52 -8.14 -4.92 -22.70
CA TYR A 52 -8.31 -4.36 -21.37
C TYR A 52 -7.41 -5.04 -20.33
N ILE A 53 -7.36 -6.38 -20.32
CA ILE A 53 -6.47 -7.12 -19.41
C ILE A 53 -5.00 -6.82 -19.75
N ARG A 54 -4.60 -6.88 -21.03
CA ARG A 54 -3.22 -6.62 -21.47
C ARG A 54 -2.77 -5.19 -21.24
N ALA A 55 -3.67 -4.22 -21.31
CA ALA A 55 -3.36 -2.81 -21.10
C ALA A 55 -3.17 -2.49 -19.61
N ASN A 56 -3.92 -3.17 -18.74
CA ASN A 56 -4.03 -2.84 -17.32
C ASN A 56 -3.42 -3.88 -16.36
N TRP A 57 -2.78 -4.95 -16.86
CA TRP A 57 -2.19 -6.00 -16.01
C TRP A 57 -1.12 -5.51 -15.02
N TRP A 58 -0.58 -4.32 -15.25
CA TRP A 58 0.39 -3.65 -14.37
C TRP A 58 -0.29 -2.50 -13.59
N THR A 59 0.50 -1.60 -13.03
CA THR A 59 0.06 -0.60 -12.05
C THR A 59 -0.61 0.63 -12.67
N GLY A 60 -0.56 0.80 -14.00
CA GLY A 60 -1.10 1.94 -14.72
C GLY A 60 -2.33 1.59 -15.55
N VAL A 61 -3.37 2.42 -15.47
CA VAL A 61 -4.56 2.26 -16.32
C VAL A 61 -4.28 2.88 -17.68
N ARG A 62 -4.23 2.04 -18.71
CA ARG A 62 -4.08 2.46 -20.12
C ARG A 62 -5.40 2.35 -20.89
N GLN A 63 -6.32 1.52 -20.41
CA GLN A 63 -7.64 1.35 -21.02
C GLN A 63 -8.71 1.38 -19.93
N TYR A 64 -9.53 2.43 -19.89
CA TYR A 64 -10.58 2.56 -18.87
C TYR A 64 -11.85 1.76 -19.22
N GLY A 65 -12.15 1.62 -20.51
CA GLY A 65 -13.39 1.04 -21.02
C GLY A 65 -13.23 -0.29 -21.73
N ILE A 66 -14.34 -1.00 -21.95
CA ILE A 66 -14.37 -2.25 -22.70
C ILE A 66 -15.43 -2.15 -23.77
N SER A 67 -15.00 -2.24 -25.03
CA SER A 67 -15.83 -2.26 -26.22
C SER A 67 -16.84 -1.11 -26.36
N GLY A 68 -16.71 0.01 -25.64
CA GLY A 68 -17.69 1.10 -25.61
C GLY A 68 -18.92 0.85 -24.71
N LEU A 69 -18.89 -0.19 -23.86
CA LEU A 69 -19.96 -0.45 -22.88
C LEU A 69 -20.00 0.66 -21.82
N PHE A 70 -21.14 0.87 -21.17
CA PHE A 70 -21.37 1.95 -20.19
C PHE A 70 -21.37 3.39 -20.74
N GLU A 71 -21.04 3.60 -22.01
CA GLU A 71 -21.02 4.94 -22.62
C GLU A 71 -22.40 5.59 -22.69
N THR A 72 -23.46 4.80 -22.85
CA THR A 72 -24.84 5.31 -22.98
C THR A 72 -25.73 4.98 -21.80
N THR A 73 -25.31 4.09 -20.90
CA THR A 73 -26.16 3.56 -19.81
C THR A 73 -25.80 4.10 -18.43
N THR A 74 -24.60 4.64 -18.25
CA THR A 74 -24.17 5.25 -16.98
C THR A 74 -24.22 6.77 -17.04
N PRO A 75 -24.53 7.48 -15.94
CA PRO A 75 -24.54 8.94 -15.93
C PRO A 75 -23.19 9.55 -16.37
N TRP A 76 -22.09 8.92 -15.94
CA TRP A 76 -20.74 9.33 -16.34
C TRP A 76 -20.52 9.17 -17.84
N GLY A 77 -20.82 7.99 -18.39
CA GLY A 77 -20.69 7.71 -19.82
C GLY A 77 -21.53 8.66 -20.67
N VAL A 78 -22.79 8.91 -20.28
CA VAL A 78 -23.68 9.80 -21.04
C VAL A 78 -23.13 11.22 -21.13
N LYS A 79 -22.53 11.73 -20.04
CA LYS A 79 -21.96 13.08 -19.93
C LYS A 79 -20.61 13.22 -20.64
N THR A 80 -19.74 12.23 -20.52
CA THR A 80 -18.35 12.30 -20.99
C THR A 80 -18.10 11.56 -22.30
N LYS A 81 -19.10 10.81 -22.80
CA LYS A 81 -18.99 9.91 -23.96
C LYS A 81 -17.82 8.94 -23.83
N SER A 82 -17.56 8.49 -22.61
CA SER A 82 -16.42 7.64 -22.28
C SER A 82 -16.87 6.38 -21.56
N SER A 83 -16.31 5.24 -21.97
CA SER A 83 -16.49 3.94 -21.32
C SER A 83 -15.49 3.80 -20.18
N VAL A 84 -15.98 3.53 -18.97
CA VAL A 84 -15.15 3.32 -17.78
C VAL A 84 -15.72 2.18 -16.93
N PHE A 85 -14.94 1.12 -16.74
CA PHE A 85 -15.30 -0.02 -15.90
C PHE A 85 -14.77 0.09 -14.48
N ASP A 86 -13.48 0.44 -14.35
CA ASP A 86 -12.82 0.58 -13.07
C ASP A 86 -11.94 1.83 -13.07
N GLY A 87 -12.57 2.94 -12.66
CA GLY A 87 -11.91 4.21 -12.51
C GLY A 87 -11.10 4.34 -11.22
N ALA A 88 -11.11 3.36 -10.31
CA ALA A 88 -10.37 3.45 -9.06
C ALA A 88 -8.88 3.12 -9.24
N LEU A 89 -8.54 2.27 -10.22
CA LEU A 89 -7.19 1.76 -10.45
C LEU A 89 -6.14 2.83 -10.79
N TRP A 90 -6.55 4.02 -11.24
CA TRP A 90 -5.62 5.10 -11.65
C TRP A 90 -4.65 5.50 -10.53
N SER A 91 -5.07 5.44 -9.27
CA SER A 91 -4.23 5.84 -8.12
C SER A 91 -3.17 4.78 -7.76
N LEU A 92 -3.28 3.55 -8.28
CA LEU A 92 -2.40 2.44 -7.92
C LEU A 92 -0.94 2.68 -8.37
N ALA A 93 -0.76 3.31 -9.53
CA ALA A 93 0.56 3.70 -10.02
C ALA A 93 1.28 4.62 -9.03
N TYR A 94 0.56 5.59 -8.45
CA TYR A 94 1.09 6.53 -7.47
C TYR A 94 1.45 5.85 -6.14
N GLU A 95 0.65 4.88 -5.70
CA GLU A 95 0.97 4.07 -4.52
C GLU A 95 2.31 3.33 -4.70
N MET A 96 2.50 2.74 -5.88
CA MET A 96 3.73 2.01 -6.20
C MET A 96 4.96 2.92 -6.26
N LEU A 97 4.81 4.13 -6.79
CA LEU A 97 5.87 5.15 -6.75
C LEU A 97 6.24 5.53 -5.32
N CYS A 98 5.26 5.67 -4.41
CA CYS A 98 5.52 5.94 -3.00
C CYS A 98 6.32 4.79 -2.35
N TYR A 99 5.99 3.53 -2.63
CA TYR A 99 6.76 2.38 -2.13
C TYR A 99 8.18 2.32 -2.68
N ILE A 100 8.37 2.64 -3.96
CA ILE A 100 9.71 2.76 -4.55
C ILE A 100 10.49 3.89 -3.87
N GLY A 101 9.85 5.05 -3.62
CA GLY A 101 10.44 6.17 -2.90
C GLY A 101 10.90 5.79 -1.48
N VAL A 102 10.07 5.06 -0.73
CA VAL A 102 10.45 4.52 0.59
C VAL A 102 11.63 3.57 0.49
N ALA A 103 11.64 2.67 -0.49
CA ALA A 103 12.75 1.75 -0.70
C ALA A 103 14.05 2.47 -1.09
N ALA A 104 13.96 3.55 -1.89
CA ALA A 104 15.10 4.38 -2.25
C ALA A 104 15.69 5.10 -1.03
N LEU A 105 14.83 5.73 -0.20
CA LEU A 105 15.25 6.33 1.09
C LEU A 105 15.88 5.30 2.01
N ALA A 106 15.37 4.07 1.97
CA ALA A 106 15.89 2.99 2.76
C ALA A 106 17.27 2.51 2.29
N PHE A 107 17.54 2.60 0.99
CA PHE A 107 18.80 2.19 0.38
C PHE A 107 19.90 3.24 0.55
N THR A 108 19.58 4.52 0.42
CA THR A 108 20.57 5.63 0.44
C THR A 108 21.14 5.94 1.83
N GLY A 109 20.80 5.17 2.87
CA GLY A 109 21.32 5.37 4.23
C GLY A 109 20.78 6.62 4.94
N VAL A 110 19.84 7.34 4.30
CA VAL A 110 19.18 8.54 4.83
C VAL A 110 18.33 8.23 6.07
N PHE A 111 18.18 6.96 6.47
CA PHE A 111 17.48 6.54 7.69
C PHE A 111 17.93 7.26 8.96
N SER A 112 19.23 7.56 9.11
CA SER A 112 19.73 8.32 10.27
C SER A 112 19.10 9.72 10.39
N HIS A 113 18.64 10.28 9.26
CA HIS A 113 17.99 11.59 9.16
C HIS A 113 16.56 11.52 8.61
N ALA A 114 15.98 10.31 8.46
CA ALA A 114 14.72 10.11 7.76
C ALA A 114 13.57 10.93 8.36
N ARG A 115 13.54 11.09 9.69
CA ARG A 115 12.56 11.94 10.38
C ARG A 115 12.58 13.37 9.85
N ARG A 116 13.77 13.98 9.79
CA ARG A 116 13.95 15.36 9.31
C ARG A 116 13.69 15.45 7.81
N PHE A 117 14.20 14.50 7.04
CA PHE A 117 14.01 14.48 5.58
C PHE A 117 12.53 14.39 5.20
N VAL A 118 11.78 13.46 5.78
CA VAL A 118 10.34 13.31 5.52
C VAL A 118 9.59 14.57 5.94
N LEU A 119 9.93 15.18 7.08
CA LEU A 119 9.30 16.43 7.53
C LEU A 119 9.58 17.59 6.56
N VAL A 120 10.82 17.78 6.13
CA VAL A 120 11.19 18.81 5.14
C VAL A 120 10.47 18.57 3.82
N LEU A 121 10.44 17.34 3.34
CA LEU A 121 9.76 16.99 2.09
C LEU A 121 8.24 17.20 2.18
N THR A 122 7.63 16.88 3.33
CA THR A 122 6.21 17.12 3.60
C THR A 122 5.91 18.63 3.59
N LEU A 123 6.73 19.43 4.27
CA LEU A 123 6.58 20.89 4.30
C LEU A 123 6.80 21.51 2.91
N TRP A 124 7.79 21.03 2.16
CA TRP A 124 8.04 21.48 0.80
C TRP A 124 6.83 21.21 -0.11
N ALA A 125 6.29 19.98 -0.07
CA ALA A 125 5.09 19.64 -0.84
C ALA A 125 3.88 20.47 -0.41
N TYR A 126 3.74 20.75 0.89
CA TYR A 126 2.67 21.60 1.40
C TYR A 126 2.79 23.06 0.92
N VAL A 127 4.01 23.63 0.94
CA VAL A 127 4.28 24.97 0.41
C VAL A 127 3.98 25.03 -1.08
N TYR A 128 4.33 23.99 -1.84
CA TYR A 128 3.98 23.90 -3.25
C TYR A 128 2.46 23.91 -3.47
N ILE A 129 1.71 23.09 -2.72
CA ILE A 129 0.23 23.03 -2.81
C ILE A 129 -0.40 24.38 -2.46
N TRP A 130 0.12 25.08 -1.45
CA TRP A 130 -0.30 26.44 -1.12
C TRP A 130 -0.01 27.42 -2.27
N ASN A 131 1.17 27.33 -2.87
CA ASN A 131 1.57 28.20 -3.96
C ASN A 131 0.72 27.97 -5.21
N ASP A 132 0.43 26.71 -5.56
CA ASP A 132 -0.50 26.32 -6.62
C ASP A 132 -1.90 26.88 -6.36
N TYR A 133 -2.42 26.70 -5.13
CA TYR A 133 -3.72 27.23 -4.74
C TYR A 133 -3.82 28.76 -4.86
N LEU A 134 -2.80 29.49 -4.40
CA LEU A 134 -2.76 30.96 -4.47
C LEU A 134 -2.65 31.51 -5.90
N GLN A 135 -2.08 30.73 -6.82
CA GLN A 135 -1.98 31.08 -8.24
C GLN A 135 -3.20 30.65 -9.05
N SER A 136 -3.96 29.67 -8.55
CA SER A 136 -5.17 29.21 -9.20
C SER A 136 -6.25 30.29 -9.17
N SER A 137 -6.91 30.52 -10.31
CA SER A 137 -7.99 31.50 -10.45
C SER A 137 -9.31 31.08 -9.79
N GLY A 138 -9.35 29.92 -9.12
CA GLY A 138 -10.56 29.36 -8.51
C GLY A 138 -10.30 28.73 -7.13
N TRP A 139 -11.22 28.94 -6.20
CA TRP A 139 -11.16 28.43 -4.82
C TRP A 139 -11.29 26.90 -4.66
N SER A 140 -11.54 26.14 -5.73
CA SER A 140 -11.63 24.67 -5.69
C SER A 140 -10.29 23.95 -5.91
N GLY A 141 -9.20 24.66 -6.17
CA GLY A 141 -7.94 24.05 -6.61
C GLY A 141 -7.97 23.58 -8.08
N PRO A 142 -6.89 22.95 -8.56
CA PRO A 142 -6.41 23.04 -9.96
C PRO A 142 -7.19 22.24 -11.02
N LEU A 143 -8.40 21.77 -10.73
CA LEU A 143 -9.30 21.22 -11.75
C LEU A 143 -9.75 22.30 -12.76
N SER A 144 -9.51 23.58 -12.48
CA SER A 144 -9.83 24.71 -13.35
C SER A 144 -8.59 25.29 -14.04
N GLY A 145 -8.20 24.68 -15.17
CA GLY A 145 -7.56 25.43 -16.27
C GLY A 145 -6.04 25.37 -16.42
N GLY A 146 -5.30 24.70 -15.55
CA GLY A 146 -3.87 24.44 -15.77
C GLY A 146 -3.66 23.15 -16.58
N SER A 147 -2.98 23.22 -17.72
CA SER A 147 -2.49 22.03 -18.43
C SER A 147 -1.61 21.22 -17.49
N SER A 148 -2.20 20.22 -16.84
CA SER A 148 -1.47 19.26 -16.02
C SER A 148 -0.47 18.59 -16.94
N THR A 149 0.82 18.77 -16.67
CA THR A 149 1.86 18.06 -17.41
C THR A 149 1.71 16.58 -17.12
N THR A 150 1.26 15.83 -18.12
CA THR A 150 1.18 14.38 -18.07
C THR A 150 2.43 13.78 -18.69
N PHE A 151 2.91 12.69 -18.08
CA PHE A 151 4.07 11.94 -18.52
C PHE A 151 3.66 10.48 -18.66
N ASP A 152 3.88 9.85 -19.82
CA ASP A 152 3.75 8.39 -19.96
C ASP A 152 5.10 7.76 -19.64
N LEU A 153 5.17 7.03 -18.53
CA LEU A 153 6.34 6.21 -18.22
C LEU A 153 6.13 4.78 -18.72
N PRO A 154 7.16 4.16 -19.34
CA PRO A 154 7.14 2.75 -19.65
C PRO A 154 6.77 1.94 -18.41
N LEU A 155 5.81 1.01 -18.56
CA LEU A 155 5.24 0.16 -17.51
C LEU A 155 4.30 0.89 -16.52
N VAL A 156 4.64 2.09 -16.04
CA VAL A 156 3.85 2.78 -15.00
C VAL A 156 2.58 3.45 -15.55
N GLY A 157 2.57 3.81 -16.83
CA GLY A 157 1.42 4.45 -17.49
C GLY A 157 1.46 5.97 -17.42
N GLU A 158 0.32 6.59 -17.74
CA GLU A 158 0.16 8.04 -17.70
C GLU A 158 0.11 8.54 -16.25
N LEU A 159 1.01 9.47 -15.92
CA LEU A 159 1.10 10.13 -14.63
C LEU A 159 0.94 11.63 -14.81
N SER A 160 0.05 12.22 -14.02
CA SER A 160 -0.04 13.68 -13.85
C SER A 160 0.92 14.16 -12.77
N ALA A 161 1.77 15.15 -13.09
CA ALA A 161 2.64 15.83 -12.14
C ALA A 161 1.88 16.36 -10.92
N HIS A 162 0.68 16.89 -11.17
CA HIS A 162 -0.22 17.40 -10.15
C HIS A 162 -0.57 16.30 -9.13
N TYR A 163 -1.06 15.15 -9.59
CA TYR A 163 -1.41 14.05 -8.68
C TYR A 163 -0.19 13.41 -8.01
N ILE A 164 0.99 13.41 -8.64
CA ILE A 164 2.23 12.95 -7.99
C ILE A 164 2.43 13.74 -6.69
N ILE A 165 2.37 15.08 -6.75
CA ILE A 165 2.63 15.92 -5.58
C ILE A 165 1.54 15.75 -4.53
N TYR A 166 0.27 15.76 -4.93
CA TYR A 166 -0.86 15.79 -3.99
C TYR A 166 -1.06 14.44 -3.30
N LEU A 167 -0.95 13.32 -4.04
CA LEU A 167 -1.04 11.98 -3.45
C LEU A 167 0.21 11.64 -2.63
N SER A 168 1.40 12.04 -3.09
CA SER A 168 2.62 11.88 -2.30
C SER A 168 2.57 12.72 -1.03
N PHE A 169 2.00 13.92 -1.07
CA PHE A 169 1.80 14.74 0.14
C PHE A 169 0.93 14.02 1.17
N LEU A 170 -0.19 13.42 0.75
CA LEU A 170 -1.05 12.64 1.64
C LEU A 170 -0.31 11.43 2.24
N PHE A 171 0.47 10.72 1.42
CA PHE A 171 1.33 9.62 1.88
C PHE A 171 2.40 10.09 2.87
N LEU A 172 3.04 11.22 2.60
CA LEU A 172 4.06 11.84 3.44
C LEU A 172 3.47 12.31 4.76
N LEU A 173 2.24 12.83 4.78
CA LEU A 173 1.56 13.23 6.01
C LEU A 173 1.33 12.04 6.94
N GLY A 174 0.88 10.90 6.39
CA GLY A 174 0.77 9.65 7.15
C GLY A 174 2.13 9.12 7.62
N THR A 175 3.15 9.20 6.77
CA THR A 175 4.52 8.77 7.12
C THR A 175 5.13 9.65 8.22
N ALA A 176 4.93 10.97 8.13
CA ALA A 176 5.36 11.92 9.15
C ALA A 176 4.61 11.68 10.46
N ALA A 177 3.30 11.45 10.42
CA ALA A 177 2.52 11.12 11.60
C ALA A 177 3.02 9.85 12.30
N GLU A 178 3.37 8.79 11.56
CA GLU A 178 3.96 7.58 12.16
C GLU A 178 5.36 7.85 12.75
N LEU A 179 6.22 8.60 12.05
CA LEU A 179 7.58 8.94 12.51
C LEU A 179 7.58 9.82 13.77
N TYR A 180 6.55 10.64 13.94
CA TYR A 180 6.36 11.57 15.06
C TYR A 180 5.17 11.18 15.94
N ARG A 181 4.73 9.93 15.92
CA ARG A 181 3.50 9.45 16.59
C ARG A 181 3.43 9.78 18.09
N GLU A 182 4.57 9.84 18.76
CA GLU A 182 4.67 10.19 20.19
C GLU A 182 4.42 11.68 20.46
N ARG A 183 4.48 12.52 19.43
CA ARG A 183 4.28 13.97 19.50
C ARG A 183 2.97 14.44 18.89
N VAL A 184 2.27 13.60 18.13
CA VAL A 184 0.97 13.95 17.54
C VAL A 184 -0.09 13.82 18.62
N PRO A 185 -0.66 14.93 19.13
CA PRO A 185 -1.70 14.85 20.14
C PRO A 185 -2.99 14.33 19.49
N ILE A 186 -3.58 13.28 20.04
CA ILE A 186 -4.89 12.77 19.60
C ILE A 186 -5.98 13.34 20.53
N ASN A 187 -6.44 14.55 20.21
CA ASN A 187 -7.49 15.26 20.95
C ASN A 187 -8.83 15.26 20.19
N ASP A 188 -9.93 15.11 20.92
CA ASP A 188 -11.30 15.16 20.41
C ASP A 188 -11.65 16.53 19.83
N VAL A 189 -11.14 17.61 20.44
CA VAL A 189 -11.33 18.97 19.89
C VAL A 189 -10.69 19.06 18.50
N LEU A 190 -9.45 18.61 18.34
CA LEU A 190 -8.77 18.62 17.04
C LEU A 190 -9.45 17.68 16.05
N GLY A 191 -10.00 16.55 16.50
CA GLY A 191 -10.76 15.62 15.66
C GLY A 191 -12.02 16.27 15.09
N ILE A 192 -12.81 16.91 15.95
CA ILE A 192 -14.01 17.65 15.56
C ILE A 192 -13.65 18.83 14.66
N LEU A 193 -12.64 19.63 15.02
CA LEU A 193 -12.17 20.74 14.17
C LEU A 193 -11.72 20.26 12.79
N SER A 194 -11.08 19.09 12.70
CA SER A 194 -10.69 18.49 11.44
C SER A 194 -11.90 18.03 10.61
N ALA A 195 -12.91 17.46 11.25
CA ALA A 195 -14.17 17.12 10.58
C ALA A 195 -14.90 18.37 10.06
N VAL A 196 -14.96 19.44 10.85
CA VAL A 196 -15.56 20.72 10.46
C VAL A 196 -14.77 21.36 9.32
N ALA A 197 -13.45 21.42 9.43
CA ALA A 197 -12.58 21.96 8.38
C ALA A 197 -12.72 21.17 7.07
N LEU A 198 -12.79 19.83 7.15
CA LEU A 198 -13.07 18.99 5.99
C LEU A 198 -14.45 19.31 5.38
N GLY A 199 -15.50 19.40 6.19
CA GLY A 199 -16.84 19.74 5.72
C GLY A 199 -16.91 21.12 5.05
N ILE A 200 -16.30 22.14 5.67
CA ILE A 200 -16.21 23.49 5.11
C ILE A 200 -15.46 23.46 3.78
N THR A 201 -14.31 22.79 3.72
CA THR A 201 -13.47 22.79 2.52
C THR A 201 -14.09 22.01 1.34
N LEU A 202 -14.90 20.99 1.62
CA LEU A 202 -15.69 20.28 0.61
C LEU A 202 -16.83 21.14 0.04
N LEU A 203 -17.41 22.04 0.84
CA LEU A 203 -18.55 22.88 0.43
C LEU A 203 -18.12 24.21 -0.20
N PHE A 204 -17.05 24.82 0.32
CA PHE A 204 -16.65 26.19 -0.02
C PHE A 204 -15.30 26.29 -0.73
N GLY A 205 -14.57 25.18 -0.90
CA GLY A 205 -13.26 25.15 -1.53
C GLY A 205 -12.08 25.09 -0.55
N GLY A 206 -10.87 24.98 -1.08
CA GLY A 206 -9.66 24.79 -0.27
C GLY A 206 -9.42 23.35 0.22
N PHE A 207 -10.11 22.36 -0.36
CA PHE A 207 -9.97 20.95 0.00
C PHE A 207 -8.52 20.48 -0.04
N PHE A 208 -7.77 20.81 -1.07
CA PHE A 208 -6.40 20.32 -1.18
C PHE A 208 -5.42 20.94 -0.18
N VAL A 209 -5.71 22.15 0.29
CA VAL A 209 -4.83 22.90 1.18
C VAL A 209 -5.15 22.58 2.64
N VAL A 210 -6.40 22.76 3.04
CA VAL A 210 -6.84 22.58 4.43
C VAL A 210 -7.55 21.25 4.62
N GLY A 211 -8.35 20.85 3.63
CA GLY A 211 -9.13 19.62 3.69
C GLY A 211 -8.28 18.35 3.72
N LEU A 212 -7.17 18.27 2.98
CA LEU A 212 -6.29 17.10 2.96
C LEU A 212 -5.60 16.85 4.31
N PRO A 213 -4.91 17.84 4.94
CA PRO A 213 -4.37 17.67 6.29
C PRO A 213 -5.46 17.35 7.32
N ALA A 214 -6.61 18.04 7.24
CA ALA A 214 -7.74 17.79 8.14
C ALA A 214 -8.30 16.37 7.97
N TYR A 215 -8.45 15.90 6.73
CA TYR A 215 -8.88 14.54 6.41
C TYR A 215 -7.94 13.50 7.00
N ALA A 216 -6.64 13.66 6.81
CA ALA A 216 -5.67 12.72 7.34
C ALA A 216 -5.62 12.70 8.87
N TYR A 217 -5.66 13.86 9.54
CA TYR A 217 -5.76 13.90 11.01
C TYR A 217 -7.08 13.29 11.50
N LEU A 218 -8.20 13.58 10.83
CA LEU A 218 -9.50 12.98 11.14
C LEU A 218 -9.45 11.45 11.05
N LEU A 219 -8.81 10.89 10.02
CA LEU A 219 -8.61 9.45 9.89
C LEU A 219 -7.79 8.86 11.05
N LEU A 220 -6.70 9.53 11.44
CA LEU A 220 -5.89 9.11 12.59
C LEU A 220 -6.68 9.18 13.90
N TRP A 221 -7.42 10.26 14.11
CA TRP A 221 -8.28 10.44 15.28
C TRP A 221 -9.36 9.36 15.34
N LEU A 222 -10.06 9.08 14.23
CA LEU A 222 -11.04 8.00 14.13
C LEU A 222 -10.39 6.63 14.39
N ALA A 223 -9.22 6.37 13.82
CA ALA A 223 -8.50 5.11 14.01
C ALA A 223 -8.13 4.84 15.47
N VAL A 224 -7.98 5.88 16.31
CA VAL A 224 -7.69 5.75 17.75
C VAL A 224 -8.96 5.78 18.60
N ARG A 225 -9.96 6.59 18.23
CA ARG A 225 -11.18 6.81 19.05
C ARG A 225 -12.34 5.89 18.74
N LEU A 226 -12.33 5.21 17.58
CA LEU A 226 -13.39 4.27 17.25
C LEU A 226 -13.47 3.14 18.31
N PRO A 227 -14.67 2.62 18.60
CA PRO A 227 -14.84 1.59 19.61
C PRO A 227 -14.00 0.34 19.34
N GLN A 228 -13.61 -0.36 20.40
CA GLN A 228 -12.78 -1.58 20.33
C GLN A 228 -13.37 -2.68 19.43
N TRP A 229 -14.70 -2.77 19.30
CA TRP A 229 -15.33 -3.73 18.39
C TRP A 229 -15.04 -3.40 16.92
N PHE A 230 -14.87 -2.12 16.57
CA PHE A 230 -14.53 -1.69 15.22
C PHE A 230 -13.09 -2.06 14.88
N HIS A 231 -12.17 -2.04 15.85
CA HIS A 231 -10.80 -2.55 15.65
C HIS A 231 -10.75 -4.06 15.36
N ARG A 232 -11.80 -4.82 15.70
CA ARG A 232 -11.89 -6.24 15.31
C ARG A 232 -12.25 -6.38 13.83
N VAL A 233 -12.98 -5.42 13.26
CA VAL A 233 -13.29 -5.37 11.83
C VAL A 233 -11.98 -5.06 11.10
N GLY A 234 -11.51 -6.00 10.28
CA GLY A 234 -10.25 -5.83 9.54
C GLY A 234 -9.00 -6.42 10.20
N SER A 235 -9.03 -6.79 11.49
CA SER A 235 -7.81 -7.27 12.19
C SER A 235 -7.33 -8.64 11.75
N LYS A 236 -8.25 -9.51 11.32
CA LYS A 236 -7.94 -10.86 10.82
C LYS A 236 -8.01 -10.98 9.29
N ASN A 237 -8.84 -10.14 8.67
CA ASN A 237 -9.14 -10.18 7.25
C ASN A 237 -9.02 -8.77 6.67
N ASP A 238 -8.14 -8.58 5.68
CA ASP A 238 -7.90 -7.27 5.08
C ASP A 238 -8.74 -7.09 3.81
N TYR A 239 -9.98 -6.62 3.98
CA TYR A 239 -10.90 -6.40 2.86
C TYR A 239 -10.66 -5.07 2.13
N SER A 240 -9.80 -4.20 2.67
CA SER A 240 -9.66 -2.81 2.19
C SER A 240 -9.30 -2.73 0.72
N TYR A 241 -8.38 -3.61 0.29
CA TYR A 241 -7.91 -3.67 -1.07
C TYR A 241 -8.99 -4.16 -2.05
N GLY A 242 -9.71 -5.23 -1.69
CA GLY A 242 -10.86 -5.69 -2.45
C GLY A 242 -11.96 -4.64 -2.59
N ILE A 243 -12.29 -3.90 -1.52
CA ILE A 243 -13.28 -2.82 -1.58
C ILE A 243 -12.82 -1.72 -2.55
N TYR A 244 -11.53 -1.39 -2.53
CA TYR A 244 -10.93 -0.38 -3.40
C TYR A 244 -11.05 -0.76 -4.88
N ILE A 245 -10.67 -1.98 -5.29
CA ILE A 245 -10.69 -2.38 -6.70
C ILE A 245 -12.09 -2.77 -7.22
N TYR A 246 -12.95 -3.37 -6.40
CA TYR A 246 -14.30 -3.76 -6.85
C TYR A 246 -15.35 -2.67 -6.66
N GLY A 247 -15.07 -1.64 -5.86
CA GLY A 247 -16.04 -0.60 -5.51
C GLY A 247 -16.56 0.16 -6.73
N PHE A 248 -15.66 0.59 -7.61
CA PHE A 248 -16.03 1.34 -8.82
C PHE A 248 -16.79 0.44 -9.82
N VAL A 249 -16.35 -0.80 -10.00
CA VAL A 249 -17.03 -1.77 -10.87
C VAL A 249 -18.47 -2.01 -10.40
N ALA A 250 -18.66 -2.23 -9.10
CA ALA A 250 -20.00 -2.38 -8.52
C ALA A 250 -20.86 -1.14 -8.75
N GLN A 251 -20.30 0.05 -8.51
CA GLN A 251 -20.98 1.33 -8.76
C GLN A 251 -21.40 1.50 -10.22
N GLN A 252 -20.51 1.23 -11.18
CA GLN A 252 -20.80 1.35 -12.61
C GLN A 252 -21.89 0.39 -13.06
N VAL A 253 -21.85 -0.87 -12.58
CA VAL A 253 -22.91 -1.84 -12.85
C VAL A 253 -24.25 -1.32 -12.30
N LEU A 254 -24.31 -0.95 -11.02
CA LEU A 254 -25.54 -0.41 -10.41
C LEU A 254 -26.04 0.87 -11.10
N ALA A 255 -25.13 1.74 -11.52
CA ALA A 255 -25.43 2.94 -12.28
C ALA A 255 -26.03 2.61 -13.65
N SER A 256 -25.55 1.57 -14.33
CA SER A 256 -26.11 1.09 -15.61
C SER A 256 -27.54 0.56 -15.47
N TYR A 257 -27.89 0.01 -14.30
CA TYR A 257 -29.26 -0.35 -13.92
C TYR A 257 -30.09 0.85 -13.44
N HIS A 258 -29.51 2.05 -13.46
CA HIS A 258 -30.13 3.29 -13.02
C HIS A 258 -30.62 3.24 -11.57
N VAL A 259 -29.93 2.47 -10.70
CA VAL A 259 -30.26 2.38 -9.27
C VAL A 259 -30.16 3.74 -8.58
N GLY A 260 -29.40 4.68 -9.13
CA GLY A 260 -29.38 6.07 -8.68
C GLY A 260 -30.76 6.74 -8.63
N ARG A 261 -31.75 6.25 -9.39
CA ARG A 261 -33.14 6.75 -9.32
C ARG A 261 -33.84 6.45 -7.98
N TRP A 262 -33.33 5.49 -7.20
CA TRP A 262 -33.84 5.13 -5.87
C TRP A 262 -33.31 6.03 -4.75
N GLY A 263 -32.54 7.07 -5.10
CA GLY A 263 -31.94 8.01 -4.16
C GLY A 263 -30.52 7.63 -3.76
N PHE A 264 -29.78 8.62 -3.28
CA PHE A 264 -28.36 8.50 -2.94
C PHE A 264 -28.09 7.42 -1.89
N ALA A 265 -28.91 7.36 -0.83
CA ALA A 265 -28.72 6.39 0.25
C ALA A 265 -28.86 4.94 -0.21
N ALA A 266 -29.86 4.65 -1.06
CA ALA A 266 -30.07 3.32 -1.62
C ALA A 266 -28.91 2.91 -2.55
N TYR A 267 -28.50 3.82 -3.43
CA TYR A 267 -27.36 3.59 -4.33
C TYR A 267 -26.05 3.37 -3.58
N ALA A 268 -25.75 4.23 -2.60
CA ALA A 268 -24.54 4.11 -1.79
C ALA A 268 -24.55 2.83 -0.94
N GLY A 269 -25.67 2.53 -0.28
CA GLY A 269 -25.83 1.32 0.52
C GLY A 269 -25.64 0.05 -0.32
N LEU A 270 -26.29 -0.03 -1.48
CA LEU A 270 -26.15 -1.20 -2.37
C LEU A 270 -24.73 -1.29 -2.96
N SER A 271 -24.10 -0.17 -3.28
CA SER A 271 -22.71 -0.13 -3.74
C SER A 271 -21.76 -0.69 -2.68
N VAL A 272 -21.93 -0.29 -1.41
CA VAL A 272 -21.13 -0.81 -0.28
C VAL A 272 -21.34 -2.31 -0.11
N VAL A 273 -22.59 -2.79 -0.17
CA VAL A 273 -22.91 -4.22 -0.04
C VAL A 273 -22.28 -5.03 -1.16
N CYS A 274 -22.43 -4.60 -2.42
CA CYS A 274 -21.84 -5.28 -3.57
C CYS A 274 -20.30 -5.26 -3.52
N ALA A 275 -19.70 -4.10 -3.23
CA ALA A 275 -18.25 -3.98 -3.10
C ALA A 275 -17.71 -4.88 -1.99
N PHE A 276 -18.38 -4.93 -0.83
CA PHE A 276 -17.98 -5.78 0.28
C PHE A 276 -18.15 -7.28 -0.04
N ALA A 277 -19.21 -7.67 -0.75
CA ALA A 277 -19.39 -9.06 -1.19
C ALA A 277 -18.27 -9.51 -2.13
N CYS A 278 -17.91 -8.68 -3.12
CA CYS A 278 -16.78 -8.95 -4.01
C CYS A 278 -15.44 -8.97 -3.25
N ALA A 279 -15.21 -8.01 -2.35
CA ALA A 279 -14.02 -7.95 -1.52
C ALA A 279 -13.88 -9.17 -0.59
N PHE A 280 -14.99 -9.64 -0.03
CA PHE A 280 -15.03 -10.84 0.79
C PHE A 280 -14.60 -12.07 -0.01
N LEU A 281 -15.12 -12.25 -1.22
CA LEU A 281 -14.73 -13.35 -2.10
C LEU A 281 -13.27 -13.24 -2.53
N SER A 282 -12.84 -12.06 -2.97
CA SER A 282 -11.44 -11.77 -3.36
C SER A 282 -10.47 -12.11 -2.24
N TRP A 283 -10.76 -11.66 -1.02
CA TRP A 283 -9.91 -11.92 0.14
C TRP A 283 -9.74 -13.42 0.41
N HIS A 284 -10.84 -14.17 0.43
CA HIS A 284 -10.82 -15.58 0.82
C HIS A 284 -10.32 -16.53 -0.26
N LEU A 285 -10.44 -16.15 -1.53
CA LEU A 285 -10.06 -16.98 -2.67
C LEU A 285 -8.65 -16.64 -3.18
N VAL A 286 -8.23 -15.37 -3.10
CA VAL A 286 -7.04 -14.85 -3.78
C VAL A 286 -6.05 -14.25 -2.80
N GLU A 287 -6.42 -13.16 -2.13
CA GLU A 287 -5.46 -12.32 -1.41
C GLU A 287 -4.86 -13.04 -0.20
N LYS A 288 -5.70 -13.71 0.60
CA LYS A 288 -5.25 -14.49 1.76
C LYS A 288 -4.30 -15.62 1.36
N GLN A 289 -4.50 -16.23 0.20
CA GLN A 289 -3.72 -17.34 -0.33
C GLN A 289 -2.38 -16.82 -0.84
N ALA A 290 -2.39 -15.73 -1.59
CA ALA A 290 -1.18 -15.06 -2.04
C ALA A 290 -0.30 -14.63 -0.86
N LEU A 291 -0.89 -14.07 0.20
CA LEU A 291 -0.15 -13.65 1.39
C LEU A 291 0.50 -14.82 2.17
N LYS A 292 0.07 -16.07 1.98
CA LYS A 292 0.78 -17.24 2.57
C LYS A 292 2.19 -17.41 1.97
N LEU A 293 2.41 -16.93 0.74
CA LEU A 293 3.69 -16.99 0.04
C LEU A 293 4.69 -15.91 0.51
N LYS A 294 4.34 -15.13 1.53
CA LYS A 294 5.19 -14.07 2.12
C LYS A 294 6.55 -14.57 2.62
N HIS A 295 6.64 -15.86 2.99
CA HIS A 295 7.85 -16.53 3.47
C HIS A 295 8.60 -17.29 2.39
N TRP A 296 8.04 -17.39 1.17
CA TRP A 296 8.72 -18.04 0.06
C TRP A 296 9.95 -17.20 -0.32
N GLN A 297 11.11 -17.84 -0.31
CA GLN A 297 12.36 -17.27 -0.80
C GLN A 297 12.66 -17.95 -2.13
N PRO A 298 12.78 -17.22 -3.26
CA PRO A 298 13.41 -17.79 -4.43
C PRO A 298 14.84 -18.16 -4.03
N ALA A 299 15.17 -19.45 -4.11
CA ALA A 299 16.54 -19.91 -3.93
C ALA A 299 17.35 -19.34 -5.09
N PHE A 300 18.00 -18.19 -4.88
CA PHE A 300 19.10 -17.80 -5.74
C PHE A 300 20.14 -18.90 -5.58
N PRO A 301 20.60 -19.56 -6.65
CA PRO A 301 21.73 -20.46 -6.56
C PRO A 301 22.91 -19.60 -6.12
N THR A 302 23.20 -19.60 -4.82
CA THR A 302 24.53 -19.23 -4.36
C THR A 302 25.42 -20.33 -4.91
N GLY A 303 26.00 -20.04 -6.08
CA GLY A 303 27.08 -20.84 -6.62
C GLY A 303 28.13 -20.92 -5.54
N LYS A 304 28.15 -22.04 -4.82
CA LYS A 304 29.28 -22.41 -3.97
C LYS A 304 30.43 -22.65 -4.93
N HIS A 305 31.16 -21.58 -5.25
CA HIS A 305 32.52 -21.71 -5.73
C HIS A 305 33.33 -22.21 -4.51
N ASN A 306 33.28 -23.52 -4.29
CA ASN A 306 34.25 -24.24 -3.49
C ASN A 306 35.57 -24.16 -4.27
N ILE A 307 36.32 -23.07 -4.09
CA ILE A 307 37.75 -23.10 -4.41
C ILE A 307 38.38 -23.89 -3.26
N GLY A 308 38.82 -25.09 -3.60
CA GLY A 308 39.31 -26.10 -2.68
C GLY A 308 40.44 -25.61 -1.77
N ARG A 309 40.29 -25.90 -0.48
CA ARG A 309 41.44 -26.08 0.43
C ARG A 309 41.87 -27.54 0.35
N ASP A 310 42.54 -27.90 -0.73
CA ASP A 310 43.33 -29.14 -0.80
C ASP A 310 44.80 -28.77 -0.64
N HIS A 311 45.25 -28.55 0.59
CA HIS A 311 46.65 -28.68 1.00
C HIS A 311 46.75 -28.79 2.54
N LEU A 312 46.36 -29.95 3.07
CA LEU A 312 46.94 -30.48 4.32
C LEU A 312 47.12 -31.99 4.14
N GLY A 313 48.26 -32.35 3.53
CA GLY A 313 48.74 -33.71 3.46
C GLY A 313 49.24 -34.20 4.82
N ARG A 314 48.86 -35.43 5.14
CA ARG A 314 49.23 -36.26 6.29
C ARG A 314 50.75 -36.43 6.45
N GLY A 315 51.21 -36.45 7.70
CA GLY A 315 52.43 -37.10 8.17
C GLY A 315 52.10 -37.95 9.41
N GLU A 316 52.65 -39.15 9.47
CA GLU A 316 52.21 -40.34 10.21
C GLU A 316 52.50 -40.36 11.73
N ALA A 317 51.94 -41.38 12.41
CA ALA A 317 51.96 -41.63 13.85
C ALA A 317 52.90 -42.78 14.28
N GLU A 318 53.64 -42.55 15.39
CA GLU A 318 54.11 -43.46 16.49
C GLU A 318 54.98 -44.72 16.19
N PRO A 319 55.63 -45.40 17.19
CA PRO A 319 55.66 -45.23 18.68
C PRO A 319 57.06 -45.38 19.38
N GLY A 320 57.15 -45.14 20.71
CA GLY A 320 58.28 -45.61 21.57
C GLY A 320 58.20 -45.22 23.07
N PRO A 321 58.63 -46.07 24.04
CA PRO A 321 58.23 -46.01 25.46
C PRO A 321 59.15 -45.21 26.42
N ARG A 322 58.63 -44.85 27.61
CA ARG A 322 59.29 -44.09 28.71
C ARG A 322 60.42 -44.88 29.40
N PRO A 323 61.43 -44.21 30.02
CA PRO A 323 61.44 -44.15 31.51
C PRO A 323 62.13 -42.94 32.21
N GLN A 324 61.65 -42.64 33.43
CA GLN A 324 62.32 -42.23 34.69
C GLN A 324 63.05 -40.86 34.89
N GLY A 325 62.76 -40.22 36.05
CA GLY A 325 63.81 -39.61 36.89
C GLY A 325 63.65 -38.17 37.45
N THR A 326 63.03 -38.05 38.64
CA THR A 326 63.39 -37.15 39.78
C THR A 326 63.21 -35.60 39.74
N PRO A 327 63.06 -34.93 40.92
CA PRO A 327 62.11 -33.83 41.15
C PRO A 327 62.77 -32.50 41.58
N VAL A 328 62.11 -31.35 41.40
CA VAL A 328 62.47 -30.11 42.11
C VAL A 328 61.24 -29.23 42.44
N MET A 329 61.03 -29.09 43.75
CA MET A 329 60.50 -27.96 44.56
C MET A 329 59.32 -27.08 44.09
N ALA A 330 58.24 -27.21 44.89
CA ALA A 330 57.62 -26.17 45.71
C ALA A 330 57.32 -24.78 45.10
N SER A 331 56.04 -24.42 45.04
CA SER A 331 55.54 -23.28 45.82
C SER A 331 54.02 -23.35 46.01
N THR A 332 53.65 -23.24 47.27
CA THR A 332 52.34 -23.29 47.89
C THR A 332 51.75 -21.87 47.95
N ALA A 333 50.53 -21.67 47.44
CA ALA A 333 49.54 -20.66 47.86
C ALA A 333 48.36 -20.72 46.86
N ALA A 334 47.47 -21.72 46.94
CA ALA A 334 46.25 -21.69 47.75
C ALA A 334 45.48 -20.36 47.58
N ALA A 335 44.40 -20.33 46.81
CA ALA A 335 43.11 -20.89 47.22
C ALA A 335 42.63 -20.33 48.57
N MET A 336 42.29 -19.04 48.60
CA MET A 336 41.42 -18.43 49.59
C MET A 336 40.83 -17.17 48.96
N GLY A 337 39.52 -17.13 48.78
CA GLY A 337 38.85 -16.00 48.13
C GLY A 337 37.49 -16.32 47.54
N ARG A 338 37.06 -17.59 47.54
CA ARG A 338 35.73 -18.01 47.04
C ARG A 338 34.79 -18.60 48.08
N ALA A 339 35.08 -18.46 49.37
CA ALA A 339 34.22 -18.98 50.44
C ALA A 339 33.52 -17.89 51.30
N GLU A 340 33.86 -16.62 51.17
CA GLU A 340 33.41 -15.59 52.15
C GLU A 340 32.34 -14.61 51.64
N ARG A 341 31.73 -14.87 50.48
CA ARG A 341 30.75 -13.95 49.88
C ARG A 341 29.33 -14.52 49.78
N ARG A 342 29.01 -15.50 50.63
CA ARG A 342 27.67 -16.10 50.76
C ARG A 342 27.05 -16.02 52.16
N GLU A 343 27.72 -15.42 53.14
CA GLU A 343 27.19 -15.29 54.52
C GLU A 343 26.85 -13.84 54.95
N THR A 344 27.03 -12.84 54.08
CA THR A 344 26.82 -11.42 54.42
C THR A 344 25.58 -10.77 53.81
N SER A 345 24.57 -11.55 53.38
CA SER A 345 23.30 -11.00 52.88
C SER A 345 22.05 -11.43 53.66
N GLU A 346 22.18 -12.23 54.72
CA GLU A 346 21.02 -12.73 55.51
C GLU A 346 20.98 -12.27 56.97
N LYS A 347 21.90 -11.40 57.41
CA LYS A 347 21.86 -10.78 58.75
C LYS A 347 22.42 -9.37 58.71
N GLU A 348 21.53 -8.40 58.49
CA GLU A 348 21.58 -6.95 58.79
C GLU A 348 20.68 -6.26 57.75
N LEU A 349 19.54 -5.62 58.00
CA LEU A 349 18.83 -5.09 59.18
C LEU A 349 17.35 -4.99 58.74
N SER A 350 16.31 -5.41 59.47
CA SER A 350 15.87 -5.05 60.82
C SER A 350 15.65 -3.56 61.03
#